data_AF-A0A6J5W5L6-F1
#
_entry.id   AF-A0A6J5W5L6-F1
#
_cell.length_a   1.000
_cell.length_b   1.000
_cell.length_c   1.000
_cell.angle_alpha   90.00
_cell.angle_beta   90.00
_cell.angle_gamma   90.00
#
_symmetry.space_group_name_H-M   'P 1'
#
loop_
_entity.id
_entity.type
_entity.pdbx_description
1 polymer ?
#
loop_
_entity_poly.entity_id
_entity_poly.type
_entity_poly.pdbx_seq_one_letter_code
_entity_poly.pdbx_strand_id
1 'polypeptide(L)'
;MSTSSSHQENPEPKKVQFPLDSTAYQILDEIGFGVSAVVYKAICLPMNNTIVAIKSIDLDQSRAEFDNILRETKMLSLLSHPNILSAYCSFTVDRHLWVVMPFMSAGSLQSIISSAFPDGLPEPCIAVVLRETLNAMSYLHDQGHLHRDIKAGNILIDFNGSVKVADFGISASVYEANLSGESSIRLNDVAETPYWIAPEVIHSHNGYGCKADVWSFGITALELARGGPPLSNLPPSKSLLLKIMKRFGFSDYENRQDKNYKSKKFSKAFKDLVGCCLDQDPNKRPTAERLLRHSFFKNCRGLDFLVKNVLLGLSSVEERFKKTRGLGGLMKEKGINAEHDEDEEEDDEG
;
A
#
# COMPACT_ATOMS: atom_id res chain seq x y z
N MET A 1 -5.33 53.85 37.33
CA MET A 1 -5.84 52.47 37.43
C MET A 1 -5.60 51.82 36.09
N SER A 2 -4.50 51.08 35.95
CA SER A 2 -4.12 50.41 34.71
C SER A 2 -4.17 48.92 34.97
N THR A 3 -5.17 48.25 34.39
CA THR A 3 -5.38 46.81 34.52
C THR A 3 -4.41 46.08 33.59
N SER A 4 -3.41 45.40 34.16
CA SER A 4 -2.58 44.43 33.47
C SER A 4 -3.43 43.20 33.13
N SER A 5 -3.68 42.97 31.84
CA SER A 5 -4.28 41.73 31.36
C SER A 5 -3.18 40.67 31.26
N SER A 6 -3.20 39.72 32.19
CA SER A 6 -2.40 38.51 32.12
C SER A 6 -2.95 37.61 31.01
N HIS A 7 -2.25 37.54 29.88
CA HIS A 7 -2.47 36.49 28.90
C HIS A 7 -2.12 35.14 29.55
N GLN A 8 -3.15 34.33 29.83
CA GLN A 8 -2.98 32.91 30.10
C GLN A 8 -2.62 32.24 28.78
N GLU A 9 -1.34 31.89 28.61
CA GLU A 9 -0.92 30.94 27.60
C GLU A 9 -1.59 29.59 27.90
N ASN A 10 -2.45 29.15 27.00
CA ASN A 10 -3.04 27.82 27.06
C ASN A 10 -1.90 26.83 26.73
N PRO A 11 -1.58 25.85 27.59
CA PRO A 11 -0.48 24.92 27.32
C PRO A 11 -0.82 24.10 26.07
N GLU A 12 0.11 24.08 25.10
CA GLU A 12 0.02 23.20 23.94
C GLU A 12 -0.21 21.75 24.42
N PRO A 13 -1.10 20.98 23.76
CA PRO A 13 -1.35 19.61 24.16
C PRO A 13 -0.05 18.80 24.08
N LYS A 14 0.41 18.29 25.23
CA LYS A 14 1.58 17.40 25.30
C LYS A 14 1.37 16.23 24.34
N LYS A 15 2.25 16.11 23.34
CA LYS A 15 2.29 14.98 22.41
C LYS A 15 2.43 13.70 23.23
N VAL A 16 1.45 12.80 23.14
CA VAL A 16 1.48 11.51 23.86
C VAL A 16 2.70 10.72 23.36
N GLN A 17 3.59 10.34 24.27
CA GLN A 17 4.84 9.66 23.93
C GLN A 17 4.78 8.19 24.31
N PHE A 18 4.78 7.32 23.31
CA PHE A 18 4.77 5.87 23.51
C PHE A 18 6.12 5.36 24.06
N PRO A 19 6.12 4.33 24.94
CA PRO A 19 7.33 3.77 25.52
C PRO A 19 8.33 3.26 24.46
N LEU A 20 9.62 3.35 24.74
CA LEU A 20 10.69 2.81 23.89
C LEU A 20 11.34 1.57 24.51
N ASP A 21 10.55 0.81 25.27
CA ASP A 21 10.96 -0.38 26.01
C ASP A 21 10.06 -1.55 25.60
N SER A 22 10.66 -2.65 25.16
CA SER A 22 9.93 -3.83 24.70
C SER A 22 9.07 -4.45 25.80
N THR A 23 9.47 -4.33 27.08
CA THR A 23 8.70 -4.87 28.21
C THR A 23 7.37 -4.15 28.45
N ALA A 24 7.20 -2.95 27.88
CA ALA A 24 5.95 -2.20 27.90
C ALA A 24 4.89 -2.73 26.93
N TYR A 25 5.25 -3.68 26.07
CA TYR A 25 4.39 -4.21 25.01
C TYR A 25 4.16 -5.71 25.19
N GLN A 26 2.90 -6.08 25.40
CA GLN A 26 2.49 -7.48 25.41
C GLN A 26 2.06 -7.90 24.00
N ILE A 27 2.87 -8.75 23.35
CA ILE A 27 2.55 -9.35 22.05
C ILE A 27 1.37 -10.32 22.20
N LEU A 28 0.40 -10.25 21.28
CA LEU A 28 -0.81 -11.08 21.28
C LEU A 28 -0.82 -12.09 20.12
N ASP A 29 -0.86 -11.59 18.89
CA ASP A 29 -1.01 -12.41 17.69
C ASP A 29 -0.08 -11.88 16.60
N GLU A 30 0.44 -12.80 15.79
CA GLU A 30 1.01 -12.44 14.50
C GLU A 30 -0.12 -12.19 13.49
N ILE A 31 -0.03 -11.08 12.75
CA ILE A 31 -1.09 -10.60 11.84
C ILE A 31 -0.58 -10.33 10.41
N GLY A 32 0.72 -10.46 10.18
CA GLY A 32 1.35 -10.25 8.87
C GLY A 32 2.80 -10.73 8.87
N PHE A 33 3.29 -11.13 7.71
CA PHE A 33 4.71 -11.37 7.48
C PHE A 33 5.09 -10.91 6.06
N GLY A 34 6.30 -10.40 5.91
CA GLY A 34 6.98 -10.17 4.64
C GLY A 34 8.35 -10.83 4.68
N VAL A 35 9.21 -10.56 3.69
CA VAL A 35 10.55 -11.15 3.63
C VAL A 35 11.42 -10.74 4.81
N SER A 36 11.44 -9.45 5.18
CA SER A 36 12.30 -8.91 6.24
C SER A 36 11.57 -8.48 7.50
N ALA A 37 10.24 -8.64 7.56
CA ALA A 37 9.45 -8.12 8.67
C ALA A 37 8.28 -9.02 9.07
N VAL A 38 7.99 -9.04 10.37
CA VAL A 38 6.79 -9.65 10.95
C VAL A 38 5.96 -8.57 11.62
N VAL A 39 4.63 -8.61 11.45
CA VAL A 39 3.71 -7.65 12.07
C VAL A 39 2.93 -8.36 13.17
N TYR A 40 2.97 -7.78 14.36
CA TYR A 40 2.28 -8.28 15.54
C TYR A 40 1.18 -7.32 15.98
N LYS A 41 0.08 -7.87 16.46
CA LYS A 41 -0.85 -7.17 17.35
C LYS A 41 -0.31 -7.21 18.77
N ALA A 42 -0.31 -6.09 19.47
CA ALA A 42 0.18 -5.99 20.83
C ALA A 42 -0.66 -5.03 21.69
N ILE A 43 -0.51 -5.12 23.00
CA ILE A 43 -1.06 -4.18 23.98
C ILE A 43 0.08 -3.32 24.53
N CYS A 44 -0.06 -2.00 24.46
CA CYS A 44 0.82 -1.07 25.16
C CYS A 44 0.32 -0.86 26.59
N LEU A 45 0.96 -1.50 27.56
CA LEU A 45 0.51 -1.54 28.96
C LEU A 45 0.43 -0.15 29.60
N PRO A 46 1.44 0.74 29.45
CA PRO A 46 1.42 2.07 30.07
C PRO A 46 0.40 3.04 29.46
N MET A 47 -0.13 2.72 28.27
CA MET A 47 -1.07 3.55 27.53
C MET A 47 -2.50 3.03 27.67
N ASN A 48 -2.96 2.82 28.91
CA ASN A 48 -4.32 2.32 29.19
C ASN A 48 -4.65 1.02 28.43
N ASN A 49 -3.67 0.13 28.28
CA ASN A 49 -3.79 -1.10 27.48
C ASN A 49 -4.23 -0.85 26.02
N THR A 50 -3.78 0.25 25.42
CA THR A 50 -4.07 0.58 24.01
C THR A 50 -3.54 -0.52 23.09
N ILE A 51 -4.40 -0.98 22.18
CA ILE A 51 -4.01 -1.95 21.15
C ILE A 51 -3.19 -1.23 20.07
N VAL A 52 -2.05 -1.81 19.74
CA VAL A 52 -1.10 -1.30 18.74
C VAL A 52 -0.70 -2.42 17.77
N ALA A 53 -0.18 -2.02 16.61
CA ALA A 53 0.57 -2.91 15.73
C ALA A 53 2.07 -2.65 15.91
N ILE A 54 2.87 -3.71 15.88
CA ILE A 54 4.34 -3.66 15.94
C ILE A 54 4.88 -4.36 14.71
N LYS A 55 5.48 -3.59 13.80
CA LYS A 55 6.27 -4.14 12.69
C LYS A 55 7.69 -4.37 13.19
N SER A 56 8.09 -5.62 13.31
CA SER A 56 9.43 -6.07 13.72
C SER A 56 10.23 -6.40 12.48
N ILE A 57 11.21 -5.55 12.15
CA ILE A 57 12.06 -5.66 10.96
C ILE A 57 13.40 -6.28 11.37
N ASP A 58 13.82 -7.35 10.72
CA ASP A 58 15.10 -8.02 10.98
C ASP A 58 16.26 -7.20 10.36
N LEU A 59 17.12 -6.64 11.21
CA LEU A 59 18.22 -5.79 10.78
C LEU A 59 19.40 -6.58 10.21
N ASP A 60 19.53 -7.87 10.53
CA ASP A 60 20.61 -8.70 9.97
C ASP A 60 20.33 -9.05 8.51
N GLN A 61 19.05 -9.25 8.14
CA GLN A 61 18.64 -9.47 6.75
C GLN A 61 18.62 -8.19 5.92
N SER A 62 18.48 -7.02 6.55
CA SER A 62 18.36 -5.72 5.88
C SER A 62 19.58 -4.80 6.08
N ARG A 63 20.77 -5.35 6.33
CA ARG A 63 21.99 -4.55 6.62
C ARG A 63 22.34 -3.53 5.53
N ALA A 64 22.13 -3.87 4.26
CA ALA A 64 22.39 -2.95 3.14
C ALA A 64 21.41 -1.77 3.08
N GLU A 65 20.26 -1.89 3.74
CA GLU A 65 19.14 -0.94 3.69
C GLU A 65 18.91 -0.20 5.02
N PHE A 66 19.75 -0.43 6.03
CA PHE A 66 19.54 0.09 7.39
C PHE A 66 19.34 1.61 7.43
N ASP A 67 20.17 2.37 6.70
CA ASP A 67 20.07 3.82 6.63
C ASP A 67 18.79 4.29 5.91
N ASN A 68 18.26 3.49 4.99
CA ASN A 68 16.98 3.76 4.32
C ASN A 68 15.82 3.51 5.28
N ILE A 69 15.83 2.37 5.99
CA ILE A 69 14.82 2.00 6.99
C ILE A 69 14.73 3.05 8.10
N LEU A 70 15.87 3.54 8.61
CA LEU A 70 15.90 4.56 9.65
C LEU A 70 15.37 5.91 9.15
N ARG A 71 15.70 6.30 7.91
CA ARG A 71 15.18 7.52 7.28
C ARG A 71 13.67 7.44 7.07
N GLU A 72 13.17 6.31 6.56
CA GLU A 72 11.74 6.05 6.38
C GLU A 72 11.00 6.17 7.71
N THR A 73 11.50 5.49 8.74
CA THR A 73 10.84 5.46 10.05
C THR A 73 10.77 6.86 10.68
N LYS A 74 11.81 7.68 10.50
CA LYS A 74 11.80 9.09 10.90
C LYS A 74 10.76 9.88 10.10
N MET A 75 10.72 9.74 8.78
CA MET A 75 9.74 10.41 7.93
C MET A 75 8.30 10.06 8.33
N LEU A 76 8.02 8.79 8.59
CA LEU A 76 6.73 8.29 9.07
C LEU A 76 6.23 8.96 10.36
N SER A 77 7.15 9.33 11.26
CA SER A 77 6.82 10.05 12.50
C SER A 77 6.56 11.55 12.31
N LEU A 78 6.98 12.11 11.17
CA LEU A 78 6.82 13.53 10.84
C LEU A 78 5.55 13.80 10.04
N LEU A 79 5.10 12.83 9.23
CA LEU A 79 3.84 12.93 8.49
C LEU A 79 2.64 12.90 9.42
N SER A 80 1.71 13.83 9.23
CA SER A 80 0.47 13.91 10.00
C SER A 80 -0.71 14.15 9.08
N HIS A 81 -1.44 13.07 8.77
CA HIS A 81 -2.63 13.13 7.95
C HIS A 81 -3.60 12.00 8.34
N PRO A 82 -4.94 12.23 8.35
CA PRO A 82 -5.92 11.22 8.74
C PRO A 82 -5.85 9.94 7.90
N ASN A 83 -5.48 10.04 6.62
CA ASN A 83 -5.36 8.89 5.71
C ASN A 83 -3.94 8.33 5.58
N ILE A 84 -3.01 8.71 6.46
CA ILE A 84 -1.66 8.13 6.55
C ILE A 84 -1.52 7.36 7.86
N LEU A 85 -0.87 6.20 7.79
CA LEU A 85 -0.49 5.41 8.95
C LEU A 85 0.86 5.90 9.51
N SER A 86 0.81 6.89 10.39
CA SER A 86 2.00 7.41 11.06
C SER A 86 2.40 6.49 12.23
N ALA A 87 3.70 6.23 12.35
CA ALA A 87 4.24 5.52 13.50
C ALA A 87 4.14 6.36 14.77
N TYR A 88 3.81 5.72 15.89
CA TYR A 88 3.86 6.34 17.21
C TYR A 88 5.31 6.49 17.69
N CYS A 89 6.10 5.44 17.53
CA CYS A 89 7.51 5.41 17.87
C CYS A 89 8.24 4.28 17.14
N SER A 90 9.57 4.30 17.23
CA SER A 90 10.40 3.17 16.82
C SER A 90 11.61 3.04 17.72
N PHE A 91 12.07 1.81 17.93
CA PHE A 91 13.25 1.51 18.75
C PHE A 91 13.76 0.09 18.43
N THR A 92 15.02 -0.16 18.77
CA THR A 92 15.67 -1.44 18.53
C THR A 92 15.42 -2.41 19.69
N VAL A 93 15.08 -3.65 19.37
CA VAL A 93 14.96 -4.77 20.32
C VAL A 93 15.82 -5.91 19.78
N ASP A 94 16.90 -6.22 20.49
CA ASP A 94 17.95 -7.14 20.02
C ASP A 94 18.46 -6.77 18.61
N ARG A 95 18.18 -7.61 17.61
CA ARG A 95 18.56 -7.40 16.20
C ARG A 95 17.39 -6.96 15.32
N HIS A 96 16.30 -6.49 15.93
CA HIS A 96 15.12 -6.04 15.22
C HIS A 96 14.86 -4.56 15.45
N LEU A 97 14.40 -3.86 14.42
CA LEU A 97 13.76 -2.56 14.58
C LEU A 97 12.27 -2.76 14.77
N TRP A 98 11.74 -2.30 15.91
CA TRP A 98 10.31 -2.26 16.15
C TRP A 98 9.77 -0.90 15.75
N VAL A 99 8.75 -0.90 14.89
CA VAL A 99 7.95 0.28 14.54
C VAL A 99 6.56 0.09 15.13
N VAL A 100 6.22 0.90 16.13
CA VAL A 100 4.94 0.86 16.82
C VAL A 100 3.98 1.84 16.17
N MET A 101 2.78 1.39 15.80
CA MET A 101 1.83 2.16 15.00
C MET A 101 0.36 1.83 15.38
N PRO A 102 -0.62 2.63 14.92
CA PRO A 102 -2.03 2.31 15.11
C PRO A 102 -2.38 0.91 14.59
N PHE A 103 -3.15 0.15 15.36
CA PHE A 103 -3.67 -1.13 14.92
C PHE A 103 -4.89 -0.94 14.01
N MET A 104 -4.78 -1.37 12.75
CA MET A 104 -5.86 -1.32 11.77
C MET A 104 -6.62 -2.65 11.80
N SER A 105 -7.73 -2.69 12.54
CA SER A 105 -8.37 -3.95 12.95
C SER A 105 -8.96 -4.79 11.82
N ALA A 106 -9.31 -4.16 10.69
CA ALA A 106 -9.79 -4.87 9.50
C ALA A 106 -8.64 -5.25 8.55
N GLY A 107 -7.39 -4.88 8.82
CA GLY A 107 -6.21 -5.25 8.02
C GLY A 107 -6.14 -4.57 6.65
N SER A 108 -5.31 -5.12 5.75
CA SER A 108 -5.14 -4.59 4.39
C SER A 108 -6.31 -4.93 3.47
N LEU A 109 -6.58 -4.07 2.49
CA LEU A 109 -7.58 -4.34 1.47
C LEU A 109 -7.28 -5.61 0.68
N GLN A 110 -6.00 -5.93 0.45
CA GLN A 110 -5.61 -7.20 -0.16
C GLN A 110 -6.12 -8.40 0.66
N SER A 111 -5.90 -8.42 1.99
CA SER A 111 -6.40 -9.47 2.89
C SER A 111 -7.94 -9.56 2.88
N ILE A 112 -8.62 -8.40 2.88
CA ILE A 112 -10.09 -8.33 2.82
C ILE A 112 -10.60 -8.93 1.50
N ILE A 113 -10.00 -8.52 0.39
CA ILE A 113 -10.37 -8.96 -0.96
C ILE A 113 -10.17 -10.47 -1.12
N SER A 114 -8.98 -10.97 -0.81
CA SER A 114 -8.67 -12.40 -0.98
C SER A 114 -9.56 -13.32 -0.13
N SER A 115 -10.05 -12.82 1.00
CA SER A 115 -10.86 -13.62 1.92
C SER A 115 -12.37 -13.57 1.67
N ALA A 116 -12.91 -12.41 1.27
CA ALA A 116 -14.35 -12.15 1.25
C ALA A 116 -14.86 -11.58 -0.09
N PHE A 117 -13.97 -11.04 -0.94
CA PHE A 117 -14.35 -10.41 -2.21
C PHE A 117 -13.43 -10.84 -3.36
N PRO A 118 -13.34 -12.15 -3.67
CA PRO A 118 -12.46 -12.66 -4.72
C PRO A 118 -12.80 -12.08 -6.12
N ASP A 119 -14.04 -11.62 -6.31
CA ASP A 119 -14.49 -10.94 -7.55
C ASP A 119 -14.48 -9.40 -7.45
N GLY A 120 -13.75 -8.88 -6.46
CA GLY A 120 -13.58 -7.46 -6.18
C GLY A 120 -14.76 -6.79 -5.48
N LEU A 121 -14.52 -5.59 -5.00
CA LEU A 121 -15.45 -4.79 -4.20
C LEU A 121 -16.58 -4.18 -5.05
N PRO A 122 -17.70 -3.78 -4.43
CA PRO A 122 -18.69 -2.94 -5.08
C PRO A 122 -18.12 -1.57 -5.45
N GLU A 123 -18.43 -1.07 -6.64
CA GLU A 123 -17.90 0.20 -7.15
C GLU A 123 -18.11 1.41 -6.20
N PRO A 124 -19.25 1.56 -5.49
CA PRO A 124 -19.39 2.62 -4.50
C PRO A 124 -18.43 2.50 -3.30
N CYS A 125 -18.04 1.29 -2.90
CA CYS A 125 -17.04 1.07 -1.86
C CYS A 125 -15.64 1.42 -2.37
N ILE A 126 -15.34 1.07 -3.62
CA ILE A 126 -14.09 1.44 -4.30
C ILE A 126 -13.94 2.96 -4.33
N ALA A 127 -15.01 3.69 -4.65
CA ALA A 127 -14.99 5.15 -4.64
C ALA A 127 -14.64 5.73 -3.27
N VAL A 128 -15.14 5.14 -2.17
CA VAL A 128 -14.80 5.58 -0.80
C VAL A 128 -13.32 5.38 -0.55
N VAL A 129 -12.82 4.16 -0.76
CA VAL A 129 -11.41 3.82 -0.54
C VAL A 129 -10.49 4.72 -1.37
N LEU A 130 -10.73 4.81 -2.68
CA LEU A 130 -9.85 5.54 -3.58
C LEU A 130 -9.82 7.05 -3.29
N ARG A 131 -10.93 7.62 -2.81
CA ARG A 131 -10.96 9.03 -2.37
C ARG A 131 -10.03 9.25 -1.18
N GLU A 132 -10.11 8.39 -0.16
CA GLU A 132 -9.25 8.48 1.02
C GLU A 132 -7.77 8.25 0.66
N THR A 133 -7.47 7.30 -0.24
CA THR A 133 -6.13 7.10 -0.80
C THR A 133 -5.62 8.35 -1.53
N LEU A 134 -6.46 9.00 -2.35
CA LEU A 134 -6.10 10.24 -3.04
C LEU A 134 -5.85 11.41 -2.08
N ASN A 135 -6.58 11.51 -0.97
CA ASN A 135 -6.31 12.52 0.06
C ASN A 135 -4.91 12.31 0.65
N ALA A 136 -4.54 11.06 0.98
CA ALA A 136 -3.19 10.72 1.45
C ALA A 136 -2.12 11.07 0.40
N MET A 137 -2.32 10.66 -0.85
CA MET A 137 -1.38 10.95 -1.94
C MET A 137 -1.22 12.44 -2.20
N SER A 138 -2.33 13.19 -2.19
CA SER A 138 -2.31 14.64 -2.39
C SER A 138 -1.48 15.33 -1.31
N TYR A 139 -1.65 14.93 -0.04
CA TYR A 139 -0.83 15.44 1.05
C TYR A 139 0.66 15.08 0.87
N LEU A 140 0.98 13.83 0.55
CA LEU A 140 2.36 13.40 0.32
C LEU A 140 3.05 14.19 -0.79
N HIS A 141 2.37 14.31 -1.93
CA HIS A 141 2.89 15.02 -3.10
C HIS A 141 3.11 16.51 -2.81
N ASP A 142 2.22 17.13 -2.04
CA ASP A 142 2.36 18.52 -1.57
C ASP A 142 3.56 18.70 -0.63
N GLN A 143 3.82 17.72 0.23
CA GLN A 143 5.01 17.69 1.09
C GLN A 143 6.30 17.28 0.35
N GLY A 144 6.26 17.08 -0.97
CA GLY A 144 7.42 16.70 -1.77
C GLY A 144 7.89 15.26 -1.53
N HIS A 145 7.00 14.38 -1.09
CA HIS A 145 7.24 12.96 -0.86
C HIS A 145 6.50 12.09 -1.88
N LEU A 146 7.11 10.97 -2.22
CA LEU A 146 6.54 9.94 -3.10
C LEU A 146 6.30 8.67 -2.30
N HIS A 147 5.19 7.98 -2.55
CA HIS A 147 4.92 6.74 -1.84
C HIS A 147 5.66 5.54 -2.45
N ARG A 148 5.60 5.39 -3.79
CA ARG A 148 6.26 4.35 -4.60
C ARG A 148 5.75 2.90 -4.47
N ASP A 149 4.76 2.65 -3.62
CA ASP A 149 4.20 1.31 -3.41
C ASP A 149 2.68 1.38 -3.13
N ILE A 150 1.97 2.15 -3.94
CA ILE A 150 0.50 2.24 -3.86
C ILE A 150 -0.10 0.94 -4.43
N LYS A 151 -0.66 0.12 -3.54
CA LYS A 151 -1.36 -1.16 -3.84
C LYS A 151 -2.34 -1.50 -2.72
N ALA A 152 -3.28 -2.42 -2.94
CA ALA A 152 -4.25 -2.80 -1.91
C ALA A 152 -3.61 -3.44 -0.66
N GLY A 153 -2.42 -4.02 -0.79
CA GLY A 153 -1.63 -4.52 0.36
C GLY A 153 -1.25 -3.43 1.37
N ASN A 154 -1.05 -2.20 0.88
CA ASN A 154 -0.59 -1.06 1.67
C ASN A 154 -1.72 -0.07 2.02
N ILE A 155 -2.97 -0.41 1.71
CA ILE A 155 -4.14 0.36 2.12
C ILE A 155 -4.84 -0.42 3.23
N LEU A 156 -4.76 0.08 4.46
CA LEU A 156 -5.29 -0.53 5.65
C LEU A 156 -6.65 0.06 6.05
N ILE A 157 -7.51 -0.79 6.59
CA ILE A 157 -8.87 -0.44 7.02
C ILE A 157 -9.04 -0.75 8.52
N ASP A 158 -9.75 0.12 9.21
CA ASP A 158 -10.22 -0.09 10.59
C ASP A 158 -11.72 -0.42 10.57
N PHE A 159 -12.25 -1.12 11.58
CA PHE A 159 -13.67 -1.51 11.62
C PHE A 159 -14.63 -0.31 11.71
N ASN A 160 -14.14 0.86 12.11
CA ASN A 160 -14.88 2.13 12.01
C ASN A 160 -14.95 2.71 10.58
N GLY A 161 -14.33 2.05 9.59
CA GLY A 161 -14.30 2.47 8.19
C GLY A 161 -13.15 3.40 7.82
N SER A 162 -12.27 3.76 8.75
CA SER A 162 -11.10 4.60 8.46
C SER A 162 -10.17 3.90 7.48
N VAL A 163 -9.67 4.67 6.51
CA VAL A 163 -8.75 4.20 5.46
C VAL A 163 -7.41 4.91 5.64
N LYS A 164 -6.33 4.14 5.77
CA LYS A 164 -4.97 4.66 5.90
C LYS A 164 -4.01 3.98 4.95
N VAL A 165 -3.16 4.77 4.31
CA VAL A 165 -2.05 4.30 3.49
C VAL A 165 -0.85 4.03 4.41
N ALA A 166 -0.22 2.86 4.26
CA ALA A 166 0.85 2.31 5.08
C ALA A 166 2.07 1.92 4.22
N ASP A 167 3.14 1.46 4.88
CA ASP A 167 4.35 0.89 4.26
C ASP A 167 5.01 1.81 3.22
N PHE A 168 5.74 2.80 3.73
CA PHE A 168 6.50 3.77 2.95
C PHE A 168 7.91 3.26 2.58
N GLY A 169 8.08 1.94 2.48
CA GLY A 169 9.35 1.21 2.41
C GLY A 169 10.32 1.62 1.31
N ILE A 170 9.81 2.34 0.29
CA ILE A 170 10.57 2.79 -0.87
C ILE A 170 10.44 4.32 -1.05
N SER A 171 9.74 5.00 -0.14
CA SER A 171 9.47 6.43 -0.21
C SER A 171 10.77 7.23 -0.23
N ALA A 172 10.84 8.22 -1.11
CA ALA A 172 11.95 9.16 -1.12
C ALA A 172 11.44 10.58 -1.33
N SER A 173 12.25 11.54 -0.91
CA SER A 173 12.05 12.94 -1.23
C SER A 173 12.22 13.15 -2.74
N VAL A 174 11.32 13.93 -3.33
CA VAL A 174 11.42 14.35 -4.74
C VAL A 174 12.75 15.07 -5.01
N TYR A 175 13.28 15.79 -4.03
CA TYR A 175 14.57 16.47 -4.14
C TYR A 175 15.74 15.49 -4.23
N GLU A 176 15.70 14.38 -3.50
CA GLU A 176 16.75 13.35 -3.52
C GLU A 176 16.72 12.54 -4.83
N ALA A 177 15.52 12.29 -5.37
CA ALA A 177 15.33 11.66 -6.68
C ALA A 177 15.88 12.49 -7.84
N ASN A 178 15.82 13.83 -7.75
CA ASN A 178 16.31 14.74 -8.78
C ASN A 178 17.82 15.04 -8.66
N LEU A 179 18.38 15.00 -7.44
CA LEU A 179 19.78 15.37 -7.20
C LEU A 179 20.78 14.24 -7.48
N SER A 180 20.37 12.99 -7.33
CA SER A 180 21.32 11.87 -7.35
C SER A 180 21.62 11.34 -8.75
N GLY A 181 20.76 11.49 -9.77
CA GLY A 181 20.98 10.92 -11.12
C GLY A 181 21.14 9.39 -11.19
N GLU A 182 21.35 8.76 -10.03
CA GLU A 182 21.56 7.35 -9.71
C GLU A 182 20.41 6.82 -8.84
N SER A 183 19.24 7.46 -8.86
CA SER A 183 18.01 6.82 -8.35
C SER A 183 17.55 5.70 -9.30
N SER A 184 18.49 4.88 -9.78
CA SER A 184 18.19 3.58 -10.34
C SER A 184 17.68 2.74 -9.18
N ILE A 185 16.35 2.61 -9.10
CA ILE A 185 15.76 1.50 -8.38
C ILE A 185 16.41 0.25 -8.99
N ARG A 186 17.29 -0.42 -8.23
CA ARG A 186 17.83 -1.70 -8.70
C ARG A 186 16.62 -2.59 -8.88
N LEU A 187 16.43 -3.17 -10.07
CA LEU A 187 15.34 -4.11 -10.36
C LEU A 187 15.24 -5.27 -9.34
N ASN A 188 16.27 -5.48 -8.52
CA ASN A 188 16.30 -6.45 -7.44
C ASN A 188 15.60 -5.96 -6.16
N ASP A 189 15.55 -4.65 -5.87
CA ASP A 189 14.77 -4.06 -4.75
C ASP A 189 13.28 -3.92 -5.10
N VAL A 190 12.93 -4.23 -6.36
CA VAL A 190 11.57 -4.23 -6.95
C VAL A 190 10.90 -5.61 -6.82
N ALA A 191 11.60 -6.60 -6.29
CA ALA A 191 10.98 -7.81 -5.80
C ALA A 191 10.06 -7.35 -4.67
N GLU A 192 8.75 -7.23 -4.87
CA GLU A 192 7.92 -8.41 -4.88
C GLU A 192 6.70 -8.31 -5.79
N THR A 193 6.46 -7.19 -6.49
CA THR A 193 5.21 -7.08 -7.27
C THR A 193 5.23 -6.05 -8.41
N PRO A 194 5.68 -6.44 -9.62
CA PRO A 194 5.91 -5.49 -10.70
C PRO A 194 4.64 -4.89 -11.32
N TYR A 195 3.45 -5.43 -11.01
CA TYR A 195 2.20 -5.11 -11.70
C TYR A 195 1.75 -3.65 -11.52
N TRP A 196 2.21 -2.95 -10.49
CA TRP A 196 1.85 -1.54 -10.20
C TRP A 196 2.83 -0.51 -10.74
N ILE A 197 3.92 -0.93 -11.39
CA ILE A 197 5.01 -0.03 -11.80
C ILE A 197 4.65 0.69 -13.11
N ALA A 198 4.95 1.99 -13.17
CA ALA A 198 4.69 2.81 -14.33
C ALA A 198 5.70 2.56 -15.48
N PRO A 199 5.30 2.65 -16.77
CA PRO A 199 6.16 2.35 -17.91
C PRO A 199 7.47 3.12 -17.92
N GLU A 200 7.44 4.40 -17.55
CA GLU A 200 8.62 5.26 -17.52
C GLU A 200 9.65 4.82 -16.46
N VAL A 201 9.20 4.24 -15.34
CA VAL A 201 10.08 3.73 -14.28
C VAL A 201 10.87 2.52 -14.77
N ILE A 202 10.32 1.75 -15.73
CA ILE A 202 10.99 0.59 -16.31
C ILE A 202 11.91 0.98 -17.48
N HIS A 203 11.52 1.96 -18.28
CA HIS A 203 12.23 2.31 -19.52
C HIS A 203 13.26 3.42 -19.38
N SER A 204 13.19 4.24 -18.33
CA SER A 204 14.07 5.41 -18.18
C SER A 204 14.76 5.44 -16.83
N HIS A 205 16.04 5.79 -16.83
CA HIS A 205 16.80 6.12 -15.62
C HIS A 205 16.40 7.50 -15.04
N ASN A 206 15.38 8.15 -15.61
CA ASN A 206 14.91 9.50 -15.28
C ASN A 206 14.13 9.60 -13.95
N GLY A 207 14.15 8.56 -13.12
CA GLY A 207 13.63 8.59 -11.77
C GLY A 207 12.10 8.49 -11.65
N TYR A 208 11.66 8.16 -10.44
CA TYR A 208 10.25 8.03 -10.06
C TYR A 208 9.71 9.41 -9.64
N GLY A 209 8.59 9.86 -10.22
CA GLY A 209 7.92 11.12 -9.86
C GLY A 209 6.47 10.93 -9.40
N CYS A 210 5.78 11.99 -8.98
CA CYS A 210 4.41 11.91 -8.46
C CYS A 210 3.42 11.25 -9.44
N LYS A 211 3.71 11.30 -10.74
CA LYS A 211 2.89 10.69 -11.80
C LYS A 211 3.00 9.16 -11.87
N ALA A 212 4.07 8.57 -11.32
CA ALA A 212 4.19 7.13 -11.20
C ALA A 212 3.29 6.60 -10.06
N ASP A 213 3.15 7.32 -8.94
CA ASP A 213 2.15 6.98 -7.91
C ASP A 213 0.71 7.01 -8.48
N VAL A 214 0.42 7.95 -9.39
CA VAL A 214 -0.88 8.03 -10.08
C VAL A 214 -1.15 6.80 -10.97
N TRP A 215 -0.11 6.27 -11.62
CA TRP A 215 -0.23 5.01 -12.35
C TRP A 215 -0.52 3.84 -11.41
N SER A 216 0.25 3.70 -10.33
CA SER A 216 0.05 2.66 -9.31
C SER A 216 -1.34 2.75 -8.68
N PHE A 217 -1.86 3.96 -8.47
CA PHE A 217 -3.24 4.20 -8.06
C PHE A 217 -4.27 3.66 -9.08
N GLY A 218 -4.04 3.88 -10.39
CA GLY A 218 -4.89 3.32 -11.45
C GLY A 218 -4.91 1.79 -11.47
N ILE A 219 -3.76 1.16 -11.26
CA ILE A 219 -3.67 -0.31 -11.14
C ILE A 219 -4.38 -0.79 -9.86
N THR A 220 -4.20 -0.09 -8.75
CA THR A 220 -4.91 -0.39 -7.49
C THR A 220 -6.42 -0.29 -7.66
N ALA A 221 -6.93 0.68 -8.40
CA ALA A 221 -8.37 0.76 -8.69
C ALA A 221 -8.88 -0.50 -9.40
N LEU A 222 -8.10 -1.05 -10.35
CA LEU A 222 -8.43 -2.30 -11.03
C LEU A 222 -8.34 -3.53 -10.12
N GLU A 223 -7.33 -3.56 -9.25
CA GLU A 223 -7.16 -4.58 -8.21
C GLU A 223 -8.40 -4.66 -7.31
N LEU A 224 -8.84 -3.51 -6.76
CA LEU A 224 -10.03 -3.44 -5.92
C LEU A 224 -11.29 -3.86 -6.67
N ALA A 225 -11.36 -3.59 -7.97
CA ALA A 225 -12.53 -3.85 -8.80
C ALA A 225 -12.72 -5.32 -9.17
N ARG A 226 -11.63 -6.08 -9.26
CA ARG A 226 -11.60 -7.44 -9.80
C ARG A 226 -11.05 -8.50 -8.85
N GLY A 227 -10.56 -8.09 -7.69
CA GLY A 227 -10.04 -9.00 -6.67
C GLY A 227 -8.54 -9.28 -6.77
N GLY A 228 -7.86 -8.72 -7.76
CA GLY A 228 -6.41 -8.85 -7.97
C GLY A 228 -5.94 -7.92 -9.08
N PRO A 229 -4.65 -7.55 -9.12
CA PRO A 229 -4.14 -6.65 -10.13
C PRO A 229 -4.20 -7.31 -11.52
N PRO A 230 -4.22 -6.51 -12.59
CA PRO A 230 -4.11 -7.00 -13.95
C PRO A 230 -3.01 -8.06 -14.12
N LEU A 231 -3.38 -9.24 -14.61
CA LEU A 231 -2.47 -10.31 -15.03
C LEU A 231 -1.64 -10.92 -13.89
N SER A 232 -2.15 -10.84 -12.66
CA SER A 232 -1.59 -11.53 -11.50
C SER A 232 -1.55 -13.06 -11.61
N ASN A 233 -2.24 -13.63 -12.60
CA ASN A 233 -2.29 -15.05 -12.89
C ASN A 233 -1.15 -15.54 -13.79
N LEU A 234 -0.29 -14.65 -14.28
CA LEU A 234 0.85 -14.98 -15.13
C LEU A 234 2.17 -14.77 -14.38
N PRO A 235 3.23 -15.55 -14.66
CA PRO A 235 4.54 -15.33 -14.06
C PRO A 235 5.09 -13.94 -14.40
N PRO A 236 5.76 -13.24 -13.46
CA PRO A 236 6.30 -11.90 -13.68
C PRO A 236 7.54 -11.93 -14.58
N SER A 237 7.38 -12.10 -15.88
CA SER A 237 8.48 -11.94 -16.84
C SER A 237 8.57 -10.47 -17.31
N LYS A 238 9.80 -9.95 -17.47
CA LYS A 238 10.04 -8.59 -17.98
C LYS A 238 9.35 -8.35 -19.33
N SER A 239 9.35 -9.36 -20.22
CA SER A 239 8.68 -9.30 -21.53
C SER A 239 7.15 -9.23 -21.41
N LEU A 240 6.56 -9.97 -20.47
CA LEU A 240 5.13 -9.88 -20.19
C LEU A 240 4.80 -8.52 -19.62
N LEU A 241 5.52 -8.06 -18.59
CA LEU A 241 5.34 -6.74 -17.99
C LEU A 241 5.49 -5.60 -19.02
N LEU A 242 6.46 -5.68 -19.93
CA LEU A 242 6.61 -4.72 -21.02
C LEU A 242 5.46 -4.77 -22.04
N LYS A 243 4.90 -5.95 -22.32
CA LYS A 243 3.69 -6.11 -23.15
C LYS A 243 2.44 -5.56 -22.44
N ILE A 244 2.36 -5.68 -21.11
CA ILE A 244 1.35 -5.03 -20.28
C ILE A 244 1.47 -3.51 -20.42
N MET A 245 2.68 -3.00 -20.26
CA MET A 245 2.90 -1.56 -20.30
C MET A 245 2.67 -0.93 -21.67
N LYS A 246 3.10 -1.56 -22.76
CA LYS A 246 3.03 -0.96 -24.12
C LYS A 246 1.64 -1.01 -24.77
N ARG A 247 0.71 -1.83 -24.26
CA ARG A 247 -0.62 -2.04 -24.90
C ARG A 247 -1.81 -1.67 -24.03
N PHE A 248 -1.63 -1.34 -22.74
CA PHE A 248 -2.77 -1.14 -21.85
C PHE A 248 -3.48 0.21 -22.07
N GLY A 249 -4.41 0.24 -23.02
CA GLY A 249 -5.60 1.09 -22.96
C GLY A 249 -6.74 0.31 -22.30
N PHE A 250 -7.64 0.99 -21.57
CA PHE A 250 -8.79 0.35 -20.91
C PHE A 250 -9.62 -0.55 -21.87
N SER A 251 -9.61 -0.22 -23.16
CA SER A 251 -10.25 -0.95 -24.28
C SER A 251 -9.77 -2.40 -24.44
N ASP A 252 -8.47 -2.67 -24.28
CA ASP A 252 -7.90 -4.01 -24.48
C ASP A 252 -8.20 -4.95 -23.30
N TYR A 253 -8.48 -4.37 -22.13
CA TYR A 253 -8.82 -5.11 -20.92
C TYR A 253 -10.31 -5.53 -20.87
N GLU A 254 -11.19 -4.84 -21.59
CA GLU A 254 -12.60 -5.25 -21.77
C GLU A 254 -12.74 -6.39 -22.78
N ASN A 255 -11.83 -6.50 -23.76
CA ASN A 255 -11.85 -7.53 -24.81
C ASN A 255 -11.24 -8.87 -24.38
N ARG A 256 -10.40 -8.91 -23.34
CA ARG A 256 -9.95 -10.15 -22.68
C ARG A 256 -10.98 -10.68 -21.68
N GLN A 257 -12.25 -10.60 -22.04
CA GLN A 257 -13.31 -11.32 -21.34
C GLN A 257 -13.07 -12.82 -21.54
N ASP A 258 -12.43 -13.43 -20.55
CA ASP A 258 -12.62 -14.86 -20.32
C ASP A 258 -14.11 -15.11 -20.18
N LYS A 259 -14.65 -16.02 -21.01
CA LYS A 259 -16.07 -16.36 -21.10
C LYS A 259 -16.70 -16.85 -19.78
N ASN A 260 -15.90 -16.98 -18.71
CA ASN A 260 -16.31 -17.43 -17.39
C ASN A 260 -16.52 -16.31 -16.35
N TYR A 261 -16.07 -15.08 -16.59
CA TYR A 261 -16.29 -13.97 -15.64
C TYR A 261 -17.64 -13.31 -15.94
N LYS A 262 -18.65 -13.49 -15.07
CA LYS A 262 -19.94 -12.76 -15.17
C LYS A 262 -19.63 -11.27 -15.29
N SER A 263 -19.90 -10.68 -16.47
CA SER A 263 -19.37 -9.36 -16.83
C SER A 263 -19.85 -8.26 -15.85
N LYS A 264 -19.03 -7.91 -14.87
CA LYS A 264 -19.26 -6.76 -13.98
C LYS A 264 -19.11 -5.51 -14.85
N LYS A 265 -20.23 -4.87 -15.20
CA LYS A 265 -20.23 -3.65 -16.01
C LYS A 265 -19.84 -2.46 -15.12
N PHE A 266 -18.60 -2.00 -15.25
CA PHE A 266 -18.14 -0.78 -14.58
C PHE A 266 -18.77 0.47 -15.18
N SER A 267 -19.02 1.49 -14.34
CA SER A 267 -19.57 2.76 -14.82
C SER A 267 -18.59 3.47 -15.75
N LYS A 268 -19.13 4.29 -16.68
CA LYS A 268 -18.31 5.13 -17.56
C LYS A 268 -17.35 6.02 -16.76
N ALA A 269 -17.77 6.51 -15.60
CA ALA A 269 -16.94 7.36 -14.74
C ALA A 269 -15.76 6.58 -14.13
N PHE A 270 -15.95 5.31 -13.75
CA PHE A 270 -14.84 4.47 -13.29
C PHE A 270 -13.85 4.19 -14.42
N LYS A 271 -14.36 3.83 -15.60
CA LYS A 271 -13.52 3.59 -16.79
C LYS A 271 -12.67 4.82 -17.15
N ASP A 272 -13.28 5.99 -17.11
CA ASP A 272 -12.63 7.28 -17.40
C ASP A 272 -11.54 7.61 -16.36
N LEU A 273 -11.84 7.43 -15.07
CA LEU A 273 -10.86 7.63 -13.98
C LEU A 273 -9.60 6.78 -14.20
N VAL A 274 -9.79 5.48 -14.42
CA VAL A 274 -8.70 4.53 -14.64
C VAL A 274 -7.94 4.87 -15.92
N GLY A 275 -8.66 5.20 -17.00
CA GLY A 275 -8.06 5.62 -18.27
C GLY A 275 -7.14 6.83 -18.14
N CYS A 276 -7.55 7.85 -17.38
CA CYS A 276 -6.70 9.02 -17.12
C CYS A 276 -5.45 8.68 -16.28
N CYS A 277 -5.53 7.71 -15.36
CA CYS A 277 -4.41 7.29 -14.53
C CYS A 277 -3.38 6.46 -15.30
N LEU A 278 -3.85 5.64 -16.25
CA LEU A 278 -3.03 4.70 -17.02
C LEU A 278 -2.61 5.24 -18.40
N ASP A 279 -2.49 6.56 -18.55
CA ASP A 279 -1.91 7.16 -19.76
C ASP A 279 -0.40 6.86 -19.83
N GLN A 280 0.07 6.49 -21.02
CA GLN A 280 1.48 6.19 -21.26
C GLN A 280 2.37 7.42 -21.07
N ASP A 281 1.86 8.62 -21.37
CA ASP A 281 2.56 9.88 -21.14
C ASP A 281 2.32 10.36 -19.70
N PRO A 282 3.35 10.37 -18.83
CA PRO A 282 3.19 10.81 -17.44
C PRO A 282 2.68 12.24 -17.32
N ASN A 283 2.93 13.10 -18.32
CA ASN A 283 2.48 14.49 -18.31
C ASN A 283 0.96 14.60 -18.46
N LYS A 284 0.32 13.66 -19.15
CA LYS A 284 -1.14 13.61 -19.34
C LYS A 284 -1.88 13.12 -18.11
N ARG A 285 -1.22 12.33 -17.25
CA ARG A 285 -1.82 11.86 -16.00
C ARG A 285 -2.16 13.07 -15.10
N PRO A 286 -3.37 13.18 -14.55
CA PRO A 286 -3.73 14.25 -13.63
C PRO A 286 -2.96 14.12 -12.29
N THR A 287 -2.89 15.20 -11.52
CA THR A 287 -2.40 15.16 -10.12
C THR A 287 -3.43 14.49 -9.20
N ALA A 288 -3.00 14.00 -8.03
CA ALA A 288 -3.91 13.45 -7.02
C ALA A 288 -5.03 14.45 -6.63
N GLU A 289 -4.66 15.71 -6.43
CA GLU A 289 -5.59 16.81 -6.16
C GLU A 289 -6.63 17.00 -7.27
N ARG A 290 -6.22 16.89 -8.55
CA ARG A 290 -7.15 16.97 -9.69
C ARG A 290 -8.05 15.74 -9.78
N LEU A 291 -7.54 14.56 -9.45
CA LEU A 291 -8.33 13.31 -9.43
C LEU A 291 -9.42 13.33 -8.36
N LEU A 292 -9.23 13.98 -7.21
CA LEU A 292 -10.27 14.14 -6.19
C LEU A 292 -11.53 14.84 -6.73
N ARG A 293 -11.38 15.68 -7.76
CA ARG A 293 -12.50 16.39 -8.43
C ARG A 293 -13.14 15.58 -9.56
N HIS A 294 -12.70 14.35 -9.81
CA HIS A 294 -13.18 13.53 -10.90
C HIS A 294 -14.66 13.13 -10.73
N SER A 295 -15.37 12.97 -11.85
CA SER A 295 -16.82 12.66 -11.87
C SER A 295 -17.19 11.39 -11.11
N PHE A 296 -16.26 10.43 -11.04
CA PHE A 296 -16.39 9.19 -10.26
C PHE A 296 -16.65 9.44 -8.77
N PHE A 297 -16.11 10.52 -8.20
CA PHE A 297 -16.23 10.84 -6.78
C PHE A 297 -17.42 11.75 -6.44
N LYS A 298 -18.15 12.27 -7.45
CA LYS A 298 -19.22 13.27 -7.25
C LYS A 298 -20.34 12.81 -6.30
N ASN A 299 -20.66 11.51 -6.31
CA ASN A 299 -21.67 10.89 -5.44
C ASN A 299 -21.03 9.87 -4.48
N CYS A 300 -19.76 10.06 -4.12
CA CYS A 300 -19.05 9.12 -3.29
C CYS A 300 -19.63 9.10 -1.86
N ARG A 301 -19.84 7.90 -1.33
CA ARG A 301 -20.52 7.68 -0.04
C ARG A 301 -19.61 8.03 1.14
N GLY A 302 -20.18 8.05 2.34
CA GLY A 302 -19.41 8.17 3.59
C GLY A 302 -18.77 6.85 4.01
N LEU A 303 -17.90 6.91 5.03
CA LEU A 303 -17.20 5.74 5.57
C LEU A 303 -18.18 4.68 6.11
N ASP A 304 -19.34 5.07 6.65
CA ASP A 304 -20.40 4.15 7.10
C ASP A 304 -20.89 3.20 6.00
N PHE A 305 -20.81 3.63 4.73
CA PHE A 305 -21.16 2.77 3.61
C PHE A 305 -20.16 1.64 3.45
N LEU A 306 -18.86 1.92 3.65
CA LEU A 306 -17.82 0.89 3.65
C LEU A 306 -18.04 -0.09 4.81
N VAL A 307 -18.31 0.43 6.02
CA VAL A 307 -18.61 -0.40 7.19
C VAL A 307 -19.76 -1.37 6.90
N LYS A 308 -20.89 -0.85 6.41
CA LYS A 308 -22.10 -1.64 6.16
C LYS A 308 -21.94 -2.69 5.07
N ASN A 309 -21.20 -2.39 3.99
CA ASN A 309 -21.17 -3.22 2.79
C ASN A 309 -19.91 -4.08 2.62
N VAL A 310 -18.87 -3.82 3.41
CA VAL A 310 -17.59 -4.56 3.34
C VAL A 310 -17.18 -5.13 4.69
N LEU A 311 -17.34 -4.38 5.78
CA LEU A 311 -16.78 -4.76 7.09
C LEU A 311 -17.76 -5.52 7.98
N LEU A 312 -19.07 -5.34 7.79
CA LEU A 312 -20.09 -6.04 8.56
C LEU A 312 -20.00 -7.56 8.32
N GLY A 313 -19.71 -8.31 9.38
CA GLY A 313 -19.57 -9.77 9.33
C GLY A 313 -18.22 -10.27 8.79
N LEU A 314 -17.27 -9.37 8.52
CA LEU A 314 -15.91 -9.73 8.14
C LEU A 314 -15.19 -10.36 9.35
N SER A 315 -14.55 -11.51 9.14
CA SER A 315 -13.70 -12.16 10.15
C SER A 315 -12.55 -11.26 10.58
N SER A 316 -11.98 -11.50 11.77
CA SER A 316 -10.88 -10.65 12.25
C SER A 316 -9.61 -10.80 11.41
N VAL A 317 -8.70 -9.84 11.46
CA VAL A 317 -7.42 -9.92 10.73
C VAL A 317 -6.60 -11.14 11.16
N GLU A 318 -6.62 -11.49 12.45
CA GLU A 318 -5.95 -12.66 13.03
C GLU A 318 -6.52 -13.97 12.45
N GLU A 319 -7.84 -14.10 12.37
CA GLU A 319 -8.51 -15.28 11.80
C GLU A 319 -8.17 -15.46 10.32
N ARG A 320 -8.19 -14.36 9.55
CA ARG A 320 -7.84 -14.41 8.13
C ARG A 320 -6.37 -14.76 7.93
N PHE A 321 -5.47 -14.17 8.73
CA PHE A 321 -4.05 -14.47 8.67
C PHE A 321 -3.75 -15.93 8.99
N LYS A 322 -4.37 -16.49 10.04
CA LYS A 322 -4.23 -17.91 10.41
C LYS A 322 -4.69 -18.84 9.28
N LYS A 323 -5.80 -18.53 8.60
CA LYS A 323 -6.29 -19.29 7.44
C LYS A 323 -5.29 -19.26 6.28
N THR A 324 -4.77 -18.09 5.93
CA THR A 324 -3.77 -17.96 4.85
C THR A 324 -2.49 -18.73 5.16
N ARG A 325 -2.00 -18.68 6.40
CA ARG A 325 -0.83 -19.48 6.82
C ARG A 325 -1.08 -20.98 6.78
N GLY A 326 -2.25 -21.44 7.24
CA GLY A 326 -2.63 -22.85 7.16
C GLY A 326 -2.66 -23.37 5.72
N LEU A 327 -3.16 -22.57 4.78
CA LEU A 327 -3.16 -22.88 3.35
C LEU A 327 -1.74 -22.94 2.77
N GLY A 328 -0.86 -21.99 3.14
CA GLY A 328 0.54 -21.98 2.71
C GLY A 328 1.36 -23.17 3.24
N GLY A 329 1.07 -23.62 4.47
CA GLY A 329 1.66 -24.85 5.03
C GLY A 329 1.23 -26.11 4.25
N LEU A 330 -0.06 -26.19 3.89
CA LEU A 330 -0.61 -27.31 3.11
C LEU A 330 -0.07 -27.37 1.68
N MET A 331 0.25 -26.22 1.07
CA MET A 331 0.89 -26.16 -0.25
C MET A 331 2.36 -26.60 -0.19
N LYS A 332 3.10 -26.26 0.89
CA LYS A 332 4.46 -26.77 1.12
C LYS A 332 4.49 -28.29 1.35
N GLU A 333 3.51 -28.84 2.06
CA GLU A 333 3.41 -30.31 2.26
C GLU A 333 3.05 -31.06 0.97
N LYS A 334 2.39 -30.42 0.00
CA LYS A 334 2.00 -31.02 -1.28
C LYS A 334 3.08 -30.95 -2.37
N GLY A 335 4.27 -30.43 -2.08
CA GLY A 335 5.42 -30.49 -3.00
C GLY A 335 5.24 -29.76 -4.32
N ILE A 336 4.32 -28.78 -4.41
CA ILE A 336 4.16 -27.95 -5.60
C ILE A 336 5.21 -26.83 -5.51
N ASN A 337 6.47 -27.17 -5.77
CA ASN A 337 7.48 -26.16 -6.12
C ASN A 337 7.16 -25.70 -7.55
N ALA A 338 7.00 -24.39 -7.75
CA ALA A 338 7.05 -23.82 -9.07
C ALA A 338 8.46 -24.06 -9.61
N GLU A 339 8.59 -25.00 -10.54
CA GLU A 339 9.85 -25.26 -11.24
C GLU A 339 10.28 -23.97 -11.92
N HIS A 340 11.49 -23.53 -11.55
CA HIS A 340 12.25 -22.59 -12.35
C HIS A 340 12.65 -23.32 -13.63
N ASP A 341 11.90 -23.10 -14.71
CA ASP A 341 12.40 -23.39 -16.05
C ASP A 341 13.53 -22.39 -16.32
N GLU A 342 14.76 -22.85 -16.11
CA GLU A 342 15.95 -22.28 -16.73
C GLU A 342 15.84 -22.59 -18.23
N ASP A 343 15.56 -21.56 -19.04
CA ASP A 343 15.65 -21.65 -20.50
C ASP A 343 17.11 -21.98 -20.86
N GLU A 344 17.39 -23.23 -21.22
CA GLU A 344 18.59 -23.60 -21.96
C GLU A 344 18.47 -23.04 -23.39
N GLU A 345 19.29 -22.02 -23.70
CA GLU A 345 19.56 -21.60 -25.06
C GLU A 345 20.32 -22.73 -25.78
N GLU A 346 19.63 -23.49 -26.65
CA GLU A 346 20.29 -24.27 -27.69
C GLU A 346 20.68 -23.33 -28.83
N ASP A 347 21.97 -22.98 -28.85
CA ASP A 347 22.70 -22.64 -30.08
C ASP A 347 22.62 -23.85 -31.03
N ASP A 348 22.02 -23.68 -32.21
CA ASP A 348 22.21 -24.61 -33.31
C ASP A 348 22.76 -23.85 -34.53
N GLU A 349 24.06 -24.07 -34.76
CA GLU A 349 24.76 -23.76 -35.99
C GLU A 349 24.24 -24.67 -37.12
N GLY A 350 23.77 -24.06 -38.21
CA GLY A 350 23.42 -24.76 -39.45
C GLY A 350 23.30 -23.83 -40.65
#